data_AF-A0A818Y691-F1
#
_entry.id   AF-A0A818Y691-F1
#
_cell.length_a   1.000
_cell.length_b   1.000
_cell.length_c   1.000
_cell.angle_alpha   90.00
_cell.angle_beta   90.00
_cell.angle_gamma   90.00
#
_symmetry.space_group_name_H-M   'P 1'
#
loop_
_entity.id
_entity.type
_entity.pdbx_description
1 polymer ?
#
loop_
_entity_poly.entity_id
_entity_poly.type
_entity_poly.pdbx_seq_one_letter_code
_entity_poly.pdbx_strand_id
1 'polypeptide(L)'
;DRDIHFFTKLPPSAQAFFQTKDPIVKHLKSDVVYYIKCNDCGHSYIGKGDRQCIRRLYEHGAPKTIYQQQQCNHVSDDLNDNNNIMELRRTLRIKNKTTTAAPTTNDDNKDNKTTKSSITQHEKETGHHMDWSNFRVICQDHRYCRSLIKQSLLINAYEPELNKTAHSVRLLVFPDGLPRVLLANPGH
;
A
#
# COMPACT_ATOMS: atom_id res chain seq x y z
N ASP A 1 -32.49 51.32 -0.60
CA ASP A 1 -32.28 50.04 -1.27
C ASP A 1 -31.33 49.16 -0.50
N ARG A 2 -31.76 47.96 -0.09
CA ARG A 2 -30.89 46.92 0.47
C ARG A 2 -30.79 45.82 -0.58
N ASP A 3 -29.62 45.68 -1.20
CA ASP A 3 -29.33 44.59 -2.13
C ASP A 3 -29.33 43.26 -1.38
N ILE A 4 -30.30 42.41 -1.70
CA ILE A 4 -30.37 41.03 -1.23
C ILE A 4 -29.67 40.16 -2.28
N HIS A 5 -28.41 39.80 -2.02
CA HIS A 5 -27.68 38.85 -2.84
C HIS A 5 -28.16 37.42 -2.54
N PHE A 6 -28.90 36.82 -3.48
CA PHE A 6 -29.24 35.40 -3.44
C PHE A 6 -28.04 34.55 -3.85
N PHE A 7 -27.34 33.99 -2.87
CA PHE A 7 -26.36 32.93 -3.13
C PHE A 7 -27.09 31.59 -3.26
N THR A 8 -27.62 31.27 -4.43
CA THR A 8 -28.12 29.91 -4.69
C THR A 8 -26.93 28.98 -4.88
N LYS A 9 -26.70 28.06 -3.94
CA LYS A 9 -25.75 26.96 -4.14
C LYS A 9 -26.22 26.13 -5.34
N LEU A 10 -25.32 25.89 -6.29
CA LEU A 10 -25.60 25.01 -7.42
C LEU A 10 -26.04 23.63 -6.90
N PRO A 11 -27.04 23.00 -7.52
CA PRO A 11 -27.46 21.66 -7.14
C PRO A 11 -26.28 20.69 -7.32
N PRO A 12 -26.09 19.71 -6.42
CA PRO A 12 -25.07 18.68 -6.59
C PRO A 12 -25.23 17.97 -7.93
N SER A 13 -24.13 17.63 -8.59
CA SER A 13 -24.17 16.87 -9.84
C SER A 13 -24.76 15.47 -9.61
N ALA A 14 -25.30 14.83 -10.65
CA ALA A 14 -25.79 13.45 -10.57
C ALA A 14 -24.74 12.49 -9.98
N GLN A 15 -23.45 12.74 -10.24
CA GLN A 15 -22.32 11.98 -9.67
C GLN A 15 -22.25 12.05 -8.14
N ALA A 16 -22.80 13.08 -7.50
CA ALA A 16 -22.90 13.15 -6.05
C ALA A 16 -23.91 12.13 -5.48
N PHE A 17 -24.87 11.68 -6.30
CA PHE A 17 -25.90 10.73 -5.89
C PHE A 17 -25.54 9.28 -6.20
N PHE A 18 -24.63 9.04 -7.15
CA PHE A 18 -24.22 7.69 -7.55
C PHE A 18 -22.72 7.51 -7.36
N GLN A 19 -22.34 6.56 -6.50
CA GLN A 19 -20.97 6.08 -6.43
C GLN A 19 -20.64 5.37 -7.76
N THR A 20 -19.96 6.06 -8.67
CA THR A 20 -19.69 5.54 -10.03
C THR A 20 -18.57 4.51 -10.09
N LYS A 21 -17.86 4.26 -9.00
CA LYS A 21 -16.72 3.34 -8.95
C LYS A 21 -16.87 2.36 -7.80
N ASP A 22 -16.55 1.11 -8.08
CA ASP A 22 -16.48 0.07 -7.07
C ASP A 22 -15.40 0.40 -6.02
N PRO A 23 -15.64 0.06 -4.74
CA PRO A 23 -14.64 0.20 -3.69
C PRO A 23 -13.35 -0.55 -4.02
N ILE A 24 -12.22 0.15 -4.00
CA ILE A 24 -10.91 -0.48 -4.23
C ILE A 24 -10.50 -1.26 -2.99
N VAL A 25 -10.29 -2.57 -3.16
CA VAL A 25 -9.83 -3.45 -2.10
C VAL A 25 -8.47 -2.99 -1.56
N LYS A 26 -8.26 -3.14 -0.25
CA LYS A 26 -7.09 -2.68 0.51
C LYS A 26 -5.74 -2.97 -0.16
N HIS A 27 -5.55 -4.17 -0.73
CA HIS A 27 -4.29 -4.57 -1.36
C HIS A 27 -4.02 -3.90 -2.73
N LEU A 28 -5.08 -3.41 -3.38
CA LEU A 28 -5.02 -2.68 -4.66
C LEU A 28 -4.97 -1.16 -4.48
N LYS A 29 -5.09 -0.63 -3.26
CA LYS A 29 -4.98 0.81 -2.99
C LYS A 29 -3.56 1.32 -3.26
N SER A 30 -3.45 2.50 -3.85
CA SER A 30 -2.21 3.24 -4.09
C SER A 30 -2.18 4.55 -3.30
N ASP A 31 -1.03 5.21 -3.26
CA ASP A 31 -0.81 6.48 -2.54
C ASP A 31 -1.17 6.40 -1.05
N VAL A 32 -0.75 5.29 -0.42
CA VAL A 32 -1.07 4.98 0.97
C VAL A 32 0.13 5.11 1.88
N VAL A 33 -0.15 5.46 3.13
CA VAL A 33 0.74 5.18 4.26
C VAL A 33 0.23 3.92 4.95
N TYR A 34 1.12 2.94 5.12
CA TYR A 34 0.80 1.64 5.67
C TYR A 34 1.67 1.30 6.87
N TYR A 35 1.14 0.41 7.70
CA TYR A 35 1.77 -0.15 8.89
C TYR A 35 1.91 -1.66 8.71
N ILE A 36 3.02 -2.22 9.15
CA ILE A 36 3.22 -3.67 9.20
C ILE A 36 4.02 -4.04 10.45
N LYS A 37 3.67 -5.18 11.06
CA LYS A 37 4.33 -5.71 12.26
C LYS A 37 5.18 -6.93 11.92
N CYS A 38 6.22 -7.16 12.71
CA CYS A 38 6.93 -8.43 12.78
C CYS A 38 6.12 -9.41 13.66
N ASN A 39 6.04 -10.68 13.25
CA ASN A 39 5.36 -11.71 14.01
C ASN A 39 6.15 -12.16 15.24
N ASP A 40 7.47 -12.16 15.15
CA ASP A 40 8.33 -12.80 16.15
C ASP A 40 8.75 -11.85 17.28
N CYS A 41 9.00 -10.58 16.97
CA CYS A 41 9.50 -9.60 17.94
C CYS A 41 8.57 -8.41 18.18
N GLY A 42 7.41 -8.36 17.53
CA GLY A 42 6.43 -7.28 17.66
C GLY A 42 6.85 -5.93 17.08
N HIS A 43 8.09 -5.79 16.61
CA HIS A 43 8.61 -4.55 16.03
C HIS A 43 7.80 -4.16 14.80
N SER A 44 7.64 -2.86 14.60
CA SER A 44 6.76 -2.33 13.57
C SER A 44 7.48 -1.47 12.54
N TYR A 45 6.87 -1.33 11.37
CA TYR A 45 7.33 -0.47 10.29
C TYR A 45 6.18 0.35 9.71
N ILE A 46 6.42 1.65 9.52
CA ILE A 46 5.51 2.56 8.83
C ILE A 46 6.13 3.00 7.51
N GLY A 47 5.50 2.59 6.41
CA GLY A 47 5.95 2.87 5.05
C GLY A 47 4.96 3.73 4.28
N LYS A 48 5.47 4.39 3.23
CA LYS A 48 4.65 5.04 2.21
C LYS A 48 4.83 4.29 0.88
N GLY A 49 3.74 4.11 0.16
CA GLY A 49 3.72 3.49 -1.16
C GLY A 49 2.95 4.34 -2.18
N ASP A 50 3.61 4.73 -3.27
CA ASP A 50 2.96 5.30 -4.46
C ASP A 50 2.28 4.20 -5.30
N ARG A 51 2.89 3.01 -5.30
CA ARG A 51 2.35 1.82 -5.98
C ARG A 51 1.23 1.20 -5.17
N GLN A 52 0.46 0.32 -5.81
CA GLN A 52 -0.49 -0.53 -5.11
C GLN A 52 0.19 -1.25 -3.94
N CYS A 53 -0.49 -1.32 -2.78
CA CYS A 53 0.04 -1.93 -1.55
C CYS A 53 0.75 -3.25 -1.84
N ILE A 54 0.11 -4.13 -2.60
CA ILE A 54 0.64 -5.46 -2.87
C ILE A 54 1.98 -5.44 -3.61
N ARG A 55 2.16 -4.52 -4.55
CA ARG A 55 3.42 -4.35 -5.27
C ARG A 55 4.50 -3.81 -4.33
N ARG A 56 4.13 -2.88 -3.45
CA ARG A 56 5.04 -2.31 -2.47
C ARG A 56 5.51 -3.37 -1.47
N LEU A 57 4.62 -4.24 -0.99
CA LEU A 57 4.98 -5.35 -0.11
C LEU A 57 5.94 -6.33 -0.78
N TYR A 58 5.68 -6.68 -2.04
CA TYR A 58 6.58 -7.55 -2.81
C TYR A 58 8.00 -6.97 -2.94
N GLU A 59 8.13 -5.65 -3.12
CA GLU A 59 9.45 -4.99 -3.14
C GLU A 59 10.19 -5.12 -1.81
N HIS A 60 9.47 -5.28 -0.70
CA HIS A 60 10.06 -5.49 0.63
C HIS A 60 10.42 -6.95 0.92
N GLY A 61 10.07 -7.89 0.03
CA GLY A 61 10.37 -9.32 0.19
C GLY A 61 9.13 -10.21 0.37
N ALA A 62 7.93 -9.63 0.37
CA ALA A 62 6.70 -10.40 0.56
C ALA A 62 6.52 -11.46 -0.56
N PRO A 63 6.10 -12.69 -0.23
CA PRO A 63 5.95 -13.75 -1.22
C PRO A 63 4.82 -13.45 -2.23
N LYS A 64 4.95 -13.97 -3.46
CA LYS A 64 3.93 -13.84 -4.51
C LYS A 64 2.60 -14.55 -4.17
N THR A 65 2.59 -15.43 -3.18
CA THR A 65 1.39 -16.16 -2.75
C THR A 65 0.33 -15.27 -2.09
N ILE A 66 0.72 -14.11 -1.55
CA ILE A 66 -0.21 -13.11 -0.99
C ILE A 66 -1.22 -12.63 -2.03
N TYR A 67 -0.84 -12.65 -3.31
CA TYR A 67 -1.72 -12.24 -4.42
C TYR A 67 -2.89 -13.21 -4.64
N GLN A 68 -2.70 -14.50 -4.37
CA GLN A 68 -3.69 -15.54 -4.68
C GLN A 68 -4.73 -15.67 -3.58
N GLN A 69 -4.32 -15.62 -2.30
CA GLN A 69 -5.21 -15.78 -1.15
C GLN A 69 -6.23 -14.64 -0.98
N GLN A 70 -6.00 -13.48 -1.60
CA GLN A 70 -6.85 -12.30 -1.41
C GLN A 70 -7.84 -12.05 -2.56
N GLN A 71 -7.74 -12.81 -3.67
CA GLN A 71 -8.70 -12.76 -4.78
C GLN A 71 -9.84 -13.79 -4.63
N CYS A 72 -9.66 -14.84 -3.82
CA CYS A 72 -10.64 -15.92 -3.64
C CYS A 72 -11.66 -15.73 -2.50
N ASN A 73 -11.48 -14.74 -1.60
CA ASN A 73 -12.40 -14.52 -0.48
C ASN A 73 -13.68 -13.72 -0.84
N HIS A 74 -13.96 -13.52 -2.13
CA HIS A 74 -15.19 -12.86 -2.59
C HIS A 74 -16.08 -13.76 -3.46
N VAL A 75 -15.71 -15.03 -3.63
CA VAL A 75 -16.48 -16.07 -4.34
C VAL A 75 -16.61 -17.28 -3.43
N SER A 76 -17.37 -17.12 -2.37
CA SER A 76 -17.88 -18.24 -1.57
C SER A 76 -19.31 -17.92 -1.21
N ASP A 77 -20.15 -17.98 -2.24
CA ASP A 77 -21.51 -18.49 -2.24
C ASP A 77 -21.90 -18.53 -3.72
N ASP A 78 -22.30 -19.70 -4.20
CA ASP A 78 -22.65 -20.06 -5.59
C ASP A 78 -21.53 -20.55 -6.53
N LEU A 79 -21.71 -21.82 -6.91
CA LEU A 79 -21.12 -22.58 -8.02
C LEU A 79 -19.84 -23.40 -7.74
N ASN A 80 -20.10 -24.57 -7.17
CA ASN A 80 -19.49 -25.83 -7.59
C ASN A 80 -19.59 -25.98 -9.12
N ASP A 81 -18.58 -25.58 -9.88
CA ASP A 81 -18.40 -26.12 -11.23
C ASP A 81 -16.93 -26.23 -11.62
N ASN A 82 -16.63 -27.36 -12.24
CA ASN A 82 -15.29 -27.90 -12.43
C ASN A 82 -14.50 -27.14 -13.50
N ASN A 83 -13.23 -26.87 -13.22
CA ASN A 83 -12.12 -26.76 -14.18
C ASN A 83 -12.43 -26.11 -15.53
N ASN A 84 -12.63 -24.79 -15.55
CA ASN A 84 -12.33 -23.99 -16.74
C ASN A 84 -12.00 -22.55 -16.36
N ILE A 85 -10.73 -22.30 -16.02
CA ILE A 85 -10.22 -20.94 -15.87
C ILE A 85 -10.30 -20.29 -17.26
N MET A 86 -11.34 -19.48 -17.48
CA MET A 86 -11.43 -18.62 -18.66
C MET A 86 -10.15 -17.79 -18.74
N GLU A 87 -9.33 -18.10 -19.72
CA GLU A 87 -8.09 -17.40 -20.01
C GLU A 87 -8.43 -15.94 -20.36
N LEU A 88 -8.16 -15.01 -19.42
CA LEU A 88 -8.39 -13.57 -19.62
C LEU A 88 -7.74 -13.11 -20.93
N ARG A 89 -8.49 -12.40 -21.79
CA ARG A 89 -7.99 -11.87 -23.09
C ARG A 89 -6.62 -11.15 -23.02
N ARG A 90 -6.26 -10.65 -21.83
CA ARG A 90 -4.97 -10.03 -21.55
C ARG A 90 -3.78 -11.00 -21.60
N THR A 91 -3.94 -12.26 -21.16
CA THR A 91 -2.87 -13.28 -21.17
C THR A 91 -2.62 -13.80 -22.57
N LEU A 92 -3.66 -13.98 -23.37
CA LEU A 92 -3.58 -14.34 -24.80
C LEU A 92 -2.76 -13.33 -25.61
N ARG A 93 -2.89 -12.03 -25.31
CA ARG A 93 -2.11 -10.96 -25.98
C ARG A 93 -0.61 -11.00 -25.66
N ILE A 94 -0.23 -11.49 -24.48
CA ILE A 94 1.18 -11.63 -24.07
C ILE A 94 1.78 -12.89 -24.69
N LYS A 95 1.03 -13.99 -24.73
CA LYS A 95 1.46 -15.25 -25.36
C LYS A 95 1.72 -15.11 -26.86
N ASN A 96 0.93 -14.29 -27.55
CA ASN A 96 1.09 -14.07 -28.99
C ASN A 96 2.23 -13.09 -29.34
N LYS A 97 3.00 -12.61 -28.35
CA LYS A 97 4.18 -11.76 -28.57
C LYS A 97 5.46 -12.60 -28.50
N THR A 98 5.58 -13.60 -29.37
CA THR A 98 6.82 -14.36 -29.59
C THR A 98 7.70 -13.66 -30.65
N THR A 99 8.79 -13.07 -30.15
CA THR A 99 10.18 -13.17 -30.65
C THR A 99 10.50 -12.91 -32.14
N THR A 100 11.05 -11.73 -32.41
CA THR A 100 12.22 -11.55 -33.29
C THR A 100 13.29 -10.77 -32.51
N ALA A 101 13.93 -11.43 -31.55
CA ALA A 101 15.19 -10.95 -30.97
C ALA A 101 16.03 -12.16 -30.55
N ALA A 102 17.31 -12.12 -30.92
CA ALA A 102 18.28 -13.21 -30.88
C ALA A 102 18.44 -13.88 -29.49
N PRO A 103 18.85 -15.17 -29.46
CA PRO A 103 19.14 -15.86 -28.21
C PRO A 103 20.42 -15.26 -27.60
N THR A 104 20.26 -14.56 -26.48
CA THR A 104 21.37 -14.19 -25.61
C THR A 104 21.47 -15.22 -24.51
N THR A 105 22.70 -15.68 -24.30
CA THR A 105 23.14 -16.72 -23.37
C THR A 105 22.66 -16.46 -21.94
N ASN A 106 22.31 -17.56 -21.25
CA ASN A 106 21.98 -17.59 -19.83
C ASN A 106 23.10 -16.94 -19.01
N ASP A 107 22.81 -15.81 -18.39
CA ASP A 107 23.61 -15.22 -17.33
C ASP A 107 22.65 -14.94 -16.17
N ASP A 108 22.42 -15.98 -15.37
CA ASP A 108 21.64 -15.96 -14.13
C ASP A 108 22.46 -15.23 -13.05
N ASN A 109 22.67 -13.93 -13.23
CA ASN A 109 23.10 -13.07 -12.14
C ASN A 109 22.47 -11.68 -12.26
N LYS A 110 21.15 -11.65 -12.07
CA LYS A 110 20.44 -10.38 -11.89
C LYS A 110 20.42 -10.04 -10.40
N ASP A 111 21.58 -9.66 -9.88
CA ASP A 111 21.71 -8.84 -8.67
C ASP A 111 20.98 -7.52 -8.90
N ASN A 112 19.65 -7.57 -8.83
CA ASN A 112 18.81 -6.38 -8.81
C ASN A 112 19.18 -5.64 -7.54
N LYS A 113 19.80 -4.47 -7.72
CA LYS A 113 20.11 -3.45 -6.72
C LYS A 113 18.82 -2.93 -6.04
N THR A 114 18.09 -3.82 -5.39
CA THR A 114 17.00 -3.51 -4.50
C THR A 114 17.67 -2.93 -3.27
N THR A 115 17.55 -1.62 -3.08
CA THR A 115 18.00 -0.96 -1.86
C THR A 115 17.43 -1.75 -0.68
N LYS A 116 18.32 -2.34 0.14
CA LYS A 116 17.91 -3.20 1.26
C LYS A 116 17.00 -2.37 2.17
N SER A 117 15.71 -2.69 2.16
CA SER A 117 14.76 -1.98 3.01
C SER A 117 15.02 -2.36 4.47
N SER A 118 14.63 -1.50 5.43
CA SER A 118 14.81 -1.81 6.84
C SER A 118 14.07 -3.08 7.26
N ILE A 119 12.92 -3.37 6.63
CA ILE A 119 12.20 -4.64 6.76
C ILE A 119 13.05 -5.82 6.28
N THR A 120 13.53 -5.76 5.03
CA THR A 120 14.33 -6.85 4.44
C THR A 120 15.62 -7.08 5.22
N GLN A 121 16.22 -6.00 5.75
CA GLN A 121 17.40 -6.09 6.60
C GLN A 121 17.07 -6.76 7.94
N HIS A 122 15.95 -6.41 8.56
CA HIS A 122 15.48 -7.02 9.81
C HIS A 122 15.25 -8.53 9.65
N GLU A 123 14.51 -8.95 8.62
CA GLU A 123 14.27 -10.37 8.34
C GLU A 123 15.60 -11.12 8.13
N LYS A 124 16.58 -10.50 7.46
CA LYS A 124 17.90 -11.10 7.23
C LYS A 124 18.75 -11.20 8.49
N GLU A 125 18.77 -10.17 9.33
CA GLU A 125 19.61 -10.11 10.54
C GLU A 125 19.08 -10.99 11.66
N THR A 126 17.76 -11.11 11.78
CA THR A 126 17.10 -11.79 12.90
C THR A 126 16.51 -13.14 12.52
N GLY A 127 16.30 -13.41 11.22
CA GLY A 127 15.55 -14.57 10.76
C GLY A 127 14.03 -14.47 10.99
N HIS A 128 13.54 -13.34 11.51
CA HIS A 128 12.11 -13.12 11.76
C HIS A 128 11.31 -12.93 10.48
N HIS A 129 9.99 -12.99 10.61
CA HIS A 129 9.03 -12.87 9.51
C HIS A 129 8.02 -11.75 9.77
N MET A 130 7.79 -10.94 8.74
CA MET A 130 6.76 -9.90 8.81
C MET A 130 5.35 -10.46 8.57
N ASP A 131 4.36 -9.82 9.20
CA ASP A 131 2.94 -10.11 8.98
C ASP A 131 2.44 -9.46 7.69
N TRP A 132 2.81 -10.05 6.56
CA TRP A 132 2.43 -9.56 5.24
C TRP A 132 0.92 -9.63 4.97
N SER A 133 0.20 -10.51 5.67
CA SER A 133 -1.25 -10.68 5.52
C SER A 133 -2.03 -9.59 6.26
N ASN A 134 -1.58 -9.19 7.46
CA ASN A 134 -2.28 -8.22 8.29
C ASN A 134 -1.63 -6.82 8.31
N PHE A 135 -0.94 -6.42 7.24
CA PHE A 135 -0.54 -5.02 7.05
C PHE A 135 -1.77 -4.11 7.12
N ARG A 136 -1.64 -2.83 7.47
CA ARG A 136 -2.78 -1.90 7.58
C ARG A 136 -2.55 -0.64 6.80
N VAL A 137 -3.59 -0.16 6.12
CA VAL A 137 -3.59 1.16 5.49
C VAL A 137 -4.03 2.16 6.56
N ILE A 138 -3.12 3.05 6.98
CA ILE A 138 -3.41 4.08 7.99
C ILE A 138 -4.17 5.23 7.32
N CYS A 139 -3.67 5.70 6.18
CA CYS A 139 -4.31 6.77 5.42
C CYS A 139 -3.94 6.69 3.94
N GLN A 140 -4.75 7.35 3.11
CA GLN A 140 -4.52 7.52 1.68
C GLN A 140 -4.50 9.01 1.35
N ASP A 141 -3.53 9.46 0.55
CA ASP A 141 -3.48 10.84 0.04
C ASP A 141 -2.78 10.88 -1.32
N HIS A 142 -3.54 11.25 -2.35
CA HIS A 142 -3.05 11.34 -3.72
C HIS A 142 -2.03 12.46 -3.93
N ARG A 143 -1.91 13.40 -2.99
CA ARG A 143 -0.83 14.39 -3.02
C ARG A 143 0.41 13.80 -2.35
N TYR A 144 1.41 13.50 -3.17
CA TYR A 144 2.71 12.98 -2.76
C TYR A 144 3.28 13.67 -1.51
N CYS A 145 3.34 15.01 -1.51
CA CYS A 145 3.89 15.78 -0.39
C CYS A 145 3.11 15.60 0.91
N ARG A 146 1.77 15.49 0.84
CA ARG A 146 0.93 15.26 2.02
C ARG A 146 1.12 13.86 2.58
N SER A 147 1.26 12.86 1.72
CA SER A 147 1.58 11.48 2.15
C SER A 147 2.93 11.39 2.86
N LEU A 148 3.95 12.15 2.43
CA LEU A 148 5.23 12.23 3.14
C LEU A 148 5.11 12.89 4.51
N ILE A 149 4.38 14.01 4.61
CA ILE A 149 4.13 14.69 5.88
C ILE A 149 3.39 13.76 6.83
N LYS A 150 2.32 13.10 6.35
CA LYS A 150 1.56 12.13 7.13
C LYS A 150 2.42 10.97 7.60
N GLN A 151 3.23 10.37 6.72
CA GLN A 151 4.16 9.31 7.10
C GLN A 151 5.12 9.78 8.21
N SER A 152 5.70 10.97 8.06
CA SER A 152 6.64 11.53 9.04
C SER A 152 5.98 11.78 10.39
N LEU A 153 4.77 12.35 10.40
CA LEU A 153 3.98 12.54 11.62
C LEU A 153 3.65 11.20 12.30
N LEU A 154 3.29 10.18 11.51
CA LEU A 154 2.98 8.85 12.02
C LEU A 154 4.21 8.16 12.60
N ILE A 155 5.36 8.21 11.92
CA ILE A 155 6.63 7.69 12.46
C ILE A 155 6.99 8.42 13.75
N ASN A 156 6.86 9.75 13.80
CA ASN A 156 7.14 10.52 15.00
C ASN A 156 6.16 10.23 16.16
N ALA A 157 4.90 9.94 15.85
CA ALA A 157 3.89 9.63 16.86
C ALA A 157 4.04 8.22 17.44
N TYR A 158 4.26 7.23 16.56
CA TYR A 158 4.29 5.81 16.90
C TYR A 158 5.68 5.26 17.20
N GLU A 159 6.74 5.97 16.82
CA GLU A 159 8.14 5.58 17.02
C GLU A 159 8.44 4.11 16.62
N PRO A 160 8.05 3.66 15.41
CA PRO A 160 8.21 2.27 15.00
C PRO A 160 9.69 1.88 14.90
N GLU A 161 10.02 0.72 15.45
CA GLU A 161 11.38 0.28 15.71
C GLU A 161 12.16 -0.06 14.43
N LEU A 162 11.46 -0.45 13.37
CA LEU A 162 12.07 -0.79 12.08
C LEU A 162 12.24 0.44 11.16
N ASN A 163 11.80 1.63 11.56
CA ASN A 163 12.04 2.86 10.80
C ASN A 163 13.40 3.45 11.19
N LYS A 164 14.44 3.13 10.42
CA LYS A 164 15.77 3.73 10.62
C LYS A 164 15.72 5.22 10.24
N THR A 165 15.71 6.11 11.22
CA THR A 165 15.81 7.57 11.04
C THR A 165 17.26 7.98 10.76
N ALA A 166 17.87 7.46 9.68
CA ALA A 166 19.27 7.77 9.38
C ALA A 166 19.47 9.20 8.85
N HIS A 167 18.44 9.80 8.21
CA HIS A 167 18.57 11.10 7.53
C HIS A 167 17.33 12.02 7.62
N SER A 168 16.28 11.64 8.35
CA SER A 168 15.06 12.46 8.43
C SER A 168 15.23 13.58 9.45
N VAL A 169 15.24 14.83 8.98
CA VAL A 169 15.16 16.02 9.83
C VAL A 169 13.91 15.91 10.72
N ARG A 170 14.06 16.10 12.03
CA ARG A 170 12.93 16.13 12.97
C ARG A 170 11.96 17.22 12.53
N LEU A 171 10.70 16.85 12.28
CA LEU A 171 9.65 17.81 11.97
C LEU A 171 9.28 18.57 13.26
N LEU A 172 9.82 19.77 13.43
CA LEU A 172 9.45 20.66 14.53
C LEU A 172 8.11 21.32 14.20
N VAL A 173 7.03 20.85 14.85
CA VAL A 173 5.68 21.44 14.72
C VAL A 173 5.49 22.44 15.85
N PHE A 174 5.66 23.74 15.56
CA PHE A 174 5.45 24.83 16.52
C PHE A 174 3.95 25.21 16.65
N PRO A 175 3.49 25.69 17.83
CA PRO A 175 4.25 25.86 19.09
C PRO A 175 4.24 24.61 20.00
N ASP A 176 3.16 23.81 20.04
CA ASP A 176 3.00 22.74 21.06
C ASP A 176 2.79 21.32 20.51
N GLY A 177 2.87 21.12 19.19
CA GLY A 177 2.63 19.81 18.57
C GLY A 177 1.19 19.29 18.76
N LEU A 178 0.81 18.26 18.01
CA LEU A 178 -0.47 17.57 18.23
C LEU A 178 -0.33 16.67 19.47
N PRO A 179 -1.18 16.80 20.50
CA PRO A 179 -1.10 15.97 21.69
C PRO A 179 -1.31 14.50 21.32
N ARG A 180 -0.43 13.63 21.85
CA ARG A 180 -0.37 12.17 21.62
C ARG A 180 -1.71 11.45 21.84
N VAL A 181 -2.64 12.07 22.56
CA VAL A 181 -3.95 11.58 22.99
C VAL A 181 -4.98 11.50 21.85
N LEU A 182 -4.76 12.13 20.70
CA LEU A 182 -5.76 12.20 19.61
C LEU A 182 -5.58 11.17 18.48
N LEU A 183 -4.55 10.31 18.54
CA LEU A 183 -4.35 9.27 17.53
C LEU A 183 -4.87 7.94 18.07
N ALA A 184 -5.93 7.42 17.44
CA ALA A 184 -6.52 6.14 17.81
C ALA A 184 -5.48 5.02 17.65
N ASN A 185 -5.30 4.24 18.73
CA ASN A 185 -4.42 3.08 18.73
C ASN A 185 -4.83 2.13 17.61
N PRO A 186 -3.91 1.72 16.73
CA PRO A 186 -4.23 0.72 15.75
C PRO A 186 -4.57 -0.62 16.44
N GLY A 187 -3.96 -0.96 17.57
CA GLY A 187 -4.05 -2.29 18.20
C GLY A 187 -5.40 -2.76 18.77
N HIS A 188 -6.52 -2.05 18.55
CA HIS A 188 -7.86 -2.48 18.93
C HIS A 188 -8.80 -2.51 17.72
#